data_AF-A0A3P1V5U0-F1
#
_entry.id   AF-A0A3P1V5U0-F1
#
_cell.length_a   1.000
_cell.length_b   1.000
_cell.length_c   1.000
_cell.angle_alpha   90.00
_cell.angle_beta   90.00
_cell.angle_gamma   90.00
#
_symmetry.space_group_name_H-M   'P 1'
#
loop_
_entity.id
_entity.type
_entity.pdbx_description
1 polymer ?
#
loop_
_entity_poly.entity_id
_entity_poly.type
_entity_poly.pdbx_seq_one_letter_code
_entity_poly.pdbx_strand_id
1 'polypeptide(L)'
;MIRNIHERTIQAPASVLAPLLDGLGRDGDRLWPAGSWTPMVLDRPLAVGADGGHGPIRYRVVEYEPGRRVRFVFHPATGISGIHELAVEALGEDRCRMRHILLGRARGAMRALFPLVVEPLHDAVIEDLLDNAEREATGRVRRPARHPAWVGLWSRLERGPGSGG
;
A
#
# COMPACT_ATOMS: atom_id res chain seq x y z
N MET A 1 11.79 -14.19 -9.09
CA MET A 1 11.65 -13.86 -7.66
C MET A 1 11.16 -12.43 -7.61
N ILE A 2 10.22 -12.12 -6.72
CA ILE A 2 9.71 -10.75 -6.57
C ILE A 2 10.55 -10.07 -5.49
N ARG A 3 11.11 -8.91 -5.83
CA ARG A 3 11.71 -7.97 -4.89
C ARG A 3 11.30 -6.57 -5.32
N ASN A 4 10.29 -6.04 -4.66
CA ASN A 4 9.71 -4.74 -4.94
C ASN A 4 9.69 -3.96 -3.63
N ILE A 5 10.42 -2.85 -3.57
CA ILE A 5 10.68 -2.09 -2.34
C ILE A 5 10.60 -0.62 -2.69
N HIS A 6 9.74 0.09 -1.97
CA HIS A 6 9.59 1.54 -2.09
C HIS A 6 9.82 2.16 -0.73
N GLU A 7 10.49 3.31 -0.69
CA GLU A 7 10.72 4.02 0.56
C GLU A 7 10.71 5.52 0.36
N ARG A 8 10.26 6.23 1.39
CA ARG A 8 10.28 7.68 1.41
C ARG A 8 10.66 8.20 2.77
N THR A 9 11.65 9.09 2.78
CA THR A 9 11.96 9.90 3.96
C THR A 9 11.02 11.09 4.01
N ILE A 10 10.31 11.25 5.10
CA ILE A 10 9.31 12.30 5.34
C ILE A 10 9.84 13.22 6.45
N GLN A 11 9.73 14.53 6.24
CA GLN A 11 10.17 15.56 7.20
C GLN A 11 9.10 15.80 8.26
N ALA A 12 8.78 14.75 9.00
CA ALA A 12 7.91 14.78 10.16
C ALA A 12 8.30 13.67 11.15
N PRO A 13 7.97 13.83 12.45
CA PRO A 13 8.11 12.77 13.44
C PRO A 13 7.33 11.50 13.04
N ALA A 14 7.84 10.32 13.40
CA ALA A 14 7.16 9.04 13.14
C ALA A 14 5.75 8.95 13.75
N SER A 15 5.52 9.66 14.87
CA SER A 15 4.22 9.72 15.56
C SER A 15 3.10 10.32 14.69
N VAL A 16 3.43 11.09 13.65
CA VAL A 16 2.44 11.63 12.71
C VAL A 16 1.93 10.55 11.75
N LEU A 17 2.80 9.63 11.33
CA LEU A 17 2.41 8.54 10.43
C LEU A 17 1.84 7.32 11.16
N ALA A 18 2.20 7.12 12.43
CA ALA A 18 1.71 6.02 13.25
C ALA A 18 0.17 5.81 13.18
N PRO A 19 -0.67 6.83 13.45
CA PRO A 19 -2.12 6.66 13.36
C PRO A 19 -2.63 6.44 11.93
N LEU A 20 -1.92 6.91 10.90
CA LEU A 20 -2.27 6.64 9.50
C LEU A 20 -2.03 5.17 9.16
N LEU A 21 -0.93 4.59 9.64
CA LEU A 21 -0.65 3.17 9.50
C LEU A 21 -1.69 2.32 10.23
N ASP A 22 -2.06 2.70 11.46
CA ASP A 22 -3.03 1.96 12.27
C ASP A 22 -4.45 2.01 11.70
N GLY A 23 -4.78 3.05 10.93
CA GLY A 23 -6.04 3.21 10.21
C GLY A 23 -6.12 2.47 8.87
N LEU A 24 -5.07 1.77 8.45
CA LEU A 24 -5.01 1.13 7.14
C LEU A 24 -6.14 0.11 6.94
N GLY A 25 -6.84 0.21 5.80
CA GLY A 25 -7.94 -0.67 5.42
C GLY A 25 -9.24 -0.46 6.20
N ARG A 26 -9.39 0.68 6.88
CA ARG A 26 -10.60 1.07 7.62
C ARG A 26 -11.35 2.19 6.92
N ASP A 27 -12.57 2.44 7.37
CA ASP A 27 -13.32 3.62 6.94
C ASP A 27 -12.54 4.88 7.31
N GLY A 28 -12.38 5.79 6.35
CA GLY A 28 -11.57 6.99 6.53
C GLY A 28 -10.05 6.73 6.48
N ASP A 29 -9.59 5.61 5.93
CA ASP A 29 -8.18 5.37 5.63
C ASP A 29 -7.62 6.51 4.75
N ARG A 30 -6.75 7.31 5.36
CA ARG A 30 -6.07 8.46 4.75
C ARG A 30 -4.74 8.08 4.11
N LEU A 31 -4.24 6.90 4.40
CA LEU A 31 -2.98 6.39 3.87
C LEU A 31 -3.21 5.76 2.50
N TRP A 32 -4.21 4.89 2.37
CA TRP A 32 -4.55 4.27 1.10
C TRP A 32 -5.12 5.29 0.09
N PRO A 33 -4.66 5.31 -1.16
CA PRO A 33 -5.08 6.29 -2.17
C PRO A 33 -6.43 5.95 -2.82
N ALA A 34 -7.49 5.83 -2.02
CA ALA A 34 -8.83 5.39 -2.44
C ALA A 34 -9.49 6.27 -3.54
N GLY A 35 -9.07 7.53 -3.69
CA GLY A 35 -9.57 8.40 -4.78
C GLY A 35 -9.10 7.96 -6.18
N SER A 36 -7.97 7.24 -6.25
CA SER A 36 -7.35 6.77 -7.48
C SER A 36 -7.27 5.26 -7.58
N TRP A 37 -7.68 4.50 -6.57
CA TRP A 37 -7.51 3.05 -6.54
C TRP A 37 -8.70 2.39 -5.86
N THR A 38 -8.99 1.13 -6.22
CA THR A 38 -9.97 0.33 -5.47
C THR A 38 -9.59 0.36 -3.98
N PRO A 39 -10.50 0.73 -3.06
CA PRO A 39 -10.18 0.81 -1.65
C PRO A 39 -9.59 -0.50 -1.12
N MET A 40 -8.56 -0.40 -0.31
CA MET A 40 -8.16 -1.48 0.57
C MET A 40 -9.15 -1.54 1.73
N VAL A 41 -9.67 -2.74 2.01
CA VAL A 41 -10.61 -2.97 3.10
C VAL A 41 -10.19 -4.20 3.89
N LEU A 42 -10.15 -4.07 5.21
CA LEU A 42 -9.96 -5.16 6.17
C LEU A 42 -11.25 -5.45 6.92
N ASP A 43 -11.50 -6.72 7.20
CA ASP A 43 -12.70 -7.23 7.88
C ASP A 43 -12.82 -6.76 9.34
N ARG A 44 -11.71 -6.32 9.94
CA ARG A 44 -11.60 -5.83 11.32
C ARG A 44 -10.48 -4.79 11.43
N PRO A 45 -10.36 -4.07 12.57
CA PRO A 45 -9.22 -3.19 12.84
C PRO A 45 -7.88 -3.89 12.64
N LEU A 46 -6.84 -3.11 12.31
CA LEU A 46 -5.50 -3.64 12.06
C LEU A 46 -5.01 -4.42 13.29
N ALA A 47 -4.87 -5.73 13.14
CA ALA A 47 -4.44 -6.66 14.16
C ALA A 47 -4.02 -7.98 13.49
N VAL A 48 -3.22 -8.80 14.17
CA VAL A 48 -2.91 -10.15 13.69
C VAL A 48 -4.21 -10.93 13.45
N GLY A 49 -4.33 -11.52 12.26
CA GLY A 49 -5.52 -12.25 11.83
C GLY A 49 -6.58 -11.41 11.13
N ALA A 50 -6.44 -10.08 11.05
CA ALA A 50 -7.26 -9.25 10.16
C ALA A 50 -7.07 -9.69 8.70
N ASP A 51 -8.16 -9.79 7.96
CA ASP A 51 -8.20 -10.35 6.60
C ASP A 51 -8.88 -9.36 5.65
N GLY A 52 -8.52 -9.37 4.37
CA GLY A 52 -9.09 -8.45 3.40
C GLY A 52 -8.24 -8.26 2.16
N GLY A 53 -8.27 -7.05 1.59
CA GLY A 53 -7.45 -6.69 0.43
C GLY A 53 -8.03 -5.55 -0.40
N HIS A 54 -7.62 -5.48 -1.67
CA HIS A 54 -8.06 -4.46 -2.63
C HIS A 54 -8.21 -5.10 -4.02
N GLY A 55 -9.23 -4.70 -4.78
CA GLY A 55 -9.51 -5.28 -6.10
C GLY A 55 -9.59 -6.81 -6.04
N PRO A 56 -8.84 -7.57 -6.87
CA PRO A 56 -8.76 -9.03 -6.79
C PRO A 56 -7.73 -9.56 -5.78
N ILE A 57 -6.89 -8.68 -5.21
CA ILE A 57 -5.78 -9.08 -4.33
C ILE A 57 -6.33 -9.29 -2.91
N ARG A 58 -6.04 -10.45 -2.33
CA ARG A 58 -6.41 -10.77 -0.94
C ARG A 58 -5.18 -11.12 -0.13
N TYR A 59 -5.16 -10.67 1.13
CA TYR A 59 -4.12 -10.97 2.10
C TYR A 59 -4.62 -10.93 3.55
N ARG A 60 -3.81 -11.47 4.47
CA ARG A 60 -4.06 -11.51 5.91
C ARG A 60 -2.88 -10.93 6.67
N VAL A 61 -3.15 -10.18 7.74
CA VAL A 61 -2.14 -9.70 8.68
C VAL A 61 -1.57 -10.87 9.49
N VAL A 62 -0.25 -11.02 9.47
CA VAL A 62 0.49 -12.06 10.23
C VAL A 62 1.39 -11.48 11.32
N GLU A 63 1.83 -10.23 11.18
CA GLU A 63 2.53 -9.50 12.23
C GLU A 63 2.02 -8.06 12.25
N TYR A 64 1.90 -7.51 13.45
CA TYR A 64 1.51 -6.13 13.65
C TYR A 64 2.16 -5.55 14.90
N GLU A 65 2.76 -4.39 14.74
CA GLU A 65 3.31 -3.54 15.79
C GLU A 65 2.66 -2.15 15.65
N PRO A 66 1.77 -1.75 16.58
CA PRO A 66 1.03 -0.49 16.48
C PRO A 66 1.92 0.72 16.20
N GLY A 67 1.51 1.52 15.23
CA GLY A 67 2.19 2.72 14.75
C GLY A 67 3.52 2.48 14.04
N ARG A 68 3.99 1.23 13.92
CA ARG A 68 5.36 0.93 13.46
C ARG A 68 5.42 0.00 12.27
N ARG A 69 4.69 -1.12 12.28
CA ARG A 69 4.82 -2.14 11.24
C ARG A 69 3.57 -2.99 11.12
N VAL A 70 3.19 -3.30 9.88
CA VAL A 70 2.26 -4.38 9.58
C VAL A 70 2.83 -5.26 8.48
N ARG A 71 2.71 -6.58 8.67
CA ARG A 71 3.09 -7.58 7.67
C ARG A 71 1.89 -8.42 7.30
N PHE A 72 1.72 -8.59 6.01
CA PHE A 72 0.70 -9.40 5.38
C PHE A 72 1.30 -10.60 4.67
N VAL A 73 0.53 -11.68 4.57
CA VAL A 73 0.74 -12.76 3.61
C VAL A 73 -0.42 -12.81 2.64
N PHE A 74 -0.11 -13.07 1.37
CA PHE A 74 -1.13 -13.21 0.33
C PHE A 74 -1.92 -14.50 0.49
N HIS A 75 -3.22 -14.45 0.17
CA HIS A 75 -4.00 -15.67 0.00
C HIS A 75 -3.45 -16.48 -1.18
N PRO A 76 -3.50 -17.83 -1.13
CA PRO A 76 -2.97 -18.68 -2.20
C PRO A 76 -3.51 -18.37 -3.59
N ALA A 77 -4.79 -17.98 -3.67
CA ALA A 77 -5.48 -17.64 -4.92
C ALA A 77 -4.87 -16.42 -5.64
N THR A 78 -4.18 -15.54 -4.92
CA THR A 78 -3.46 -14.38 -5.48
C THR A 78 -2.31 -14.83 -6.40
N GLY A 79 -1.81 -16.07 -6.27
CA GLY A 79 -0.69 -16.55 -7.08
C GLY A 79 0.66 -15.95 -6.67
N ILE A 80 0.76 -15.32 -5.50
CA ILE A 80 2.00 -14.83 -4.90
C ILE A 80 2.20 -15.56 -3.57
N SER A 81 3.38 -16.14 -3.37
CA SER A 81 3.79 -16.69 -2.08
C SER A 81 4.90 -15.83 -1.52
N GLY A 82 4.65 -15.13 -0.42
CA GLY A 82 5.59 -14.18 0.15
C GLY A 82 4.94 -13.25 1.16
N ILE A 83 5.66 -12.18 1.48
CA ILE A 83 5.24 -11.15 2.42
C ILE A 83 5.03 -9.81 1.72
N HIS A 84 4.12 -9.02 2.28
CA HIS A 84 3.92 -7.62 1.96
C HIS A 84 3.95 -6.83 3.27
N GLU A 85 4.75 -5.79 3.37
CA GLU A 85 4.99 -5.07 4.63
C GLU A 85 4.95 -3.56 4.40
N LEU A 86 4.34 -2.87 5.35
CA LEU A 86 4.45 -1.42 5.51
C LEU A 86 5.04 -1.14 6.88
N ALA A 87 6.04 -0.25 6.93
CA ALA A 87 6.72 0.13 8.15
C ALA A 87 6.97 1.64 8.21
N VAL A 88 6.91 2.18 9.43
CA VAL A 88 7.32 3.54 9.77
C VAL A 88 8.52 3.44 10.71
N GLU A 89 9.65 4.01 10.30
CA GLU A 89 10.91 4.02 11.03
C GLU A 89 11.27 5.46 11.42
N ALA A 90 11.52 5.73 12.71
CA ALA A 90 12.04 7.02 13.13
C ALA A 90 13.50 7.17 12.69
N LEU A 91 13.85 8.32 12.11
CA LEU A 91 15.22 8.69 11.69
C LEU A 91 15.78 9.87 12.49
N GLY A 92 15.11 10.23 13.59
CA GLY A 92 15.36 11.42 14.40
C GLY A 92 14.04 11.96 14.97
N GLU A 93 14.07 13.11 15.62
CA GLU A 93 12.90 13.76 16.22
C GLU A 93 11.89 14.21 15.15
N ASP A 94 12.37 14.90 14.10
CA ASP A 94 11.52 15.51 13.05
C ASP A 94 11.54 14.76 11.72
N ARG A 95 12.02 13.51 11.70
CA ARG A 95 12.19 12.73 10.47
C ARG A 95 11.83 11.27 10.67
N CYS A 96 11.13 10.73 9.69
CA CYS A 96 10.87 9.30 9.61
C CYS A 96 11.02 8.77 8.18
N ARG A 97 11.06 7.45 8.05
CA ARG A 97 10.98 6.73 6.78
C ARG A 97 9.73 5.86 6.80
N MET A 98 8.88 6.04 5.79
CA MET A 98 7.88 5.03 5.46
C MET A 98 8.47 4.10 4.41
N ARG A 99 8.37 2.79 4.64
CA ARG A 99 8.91 1.75 3.75
C ARG A 99 7.84 0.72 3.45
N HIS A 100 7.72 0.42 2.16
CA HIS A 100 7.00 -0.72 1.63
C HIS A 100 7.98 -1.81 1.21
N ILE A 101 7.64 -3.06 1.51
CA ILE A 101 8.37 -4.24 1.05
C ILE A 101 7.40 -5.29 0.52
N LEU A 102 7.64 -5.76 -0.69
CA LEU A 102 7.06 -6.98 -1.25
C LEU A 102 8.19 -7.95 -1.64
N LEU A 103 8.27 -9.06 -0.92
CA LEU A 103 9.22 -10.15 -1.19
C LEU A 103 8.45 -11.44 -1.38
N GLY A 104 8.72 -12.15 -2.48
CA GLY A 104 8.04 -13.41 -2.71
C GLY A 104 8.34 -14.10 -4.02
N ARG A 105 7.46 -15.02 -4.38
CA ARG A 105 7.53 -15.80 -5.61
C ARG A 105 6.14 -15.83 -6.27
N ALA A 106 6.06 -15.33 -7.49
CA ALA A 106 4.91 -15.53 -8.35
C ALA A 106 4.77 -17.01 -8.76
N ARG A 107 3.53 -17.49 -8.83
CA ARG A 107 3.13 -18.86 -9.20
C ARG A 107 2.03 -18.82 -10.25
N GLY A 108 1.90 -19.89 -11.03
CA GLY A 108 0.87 -19.98 -12.09
C GLY A 108 0.96 -18.82 -13.09
N ALA A 109 -0.20 -18.31 -13.52
CA ALA A 109 -0.31 -17.17 -14.43
C ALA A 109 0.35 -15.89 -13.90
N MET A 110 0.44 -15.73 -12.57
CA MET A 110 1.09 -14.58 -11.94
C MET A 110 2.57 -14.46 -12.31
N ARG A 111 3.22 -15.55 -12.73
CA ARG A 111 4.62 -15.49 -13.21
C ARG A 111 4.80 -14.60 -14.43
N ALA A 112 3.79 -14.50 -15.30
CA ALA A 112 3.80 -13.64 -16.47
C ALA A 112 3.09 -12.31 -16.20
N LEU A 113 1.94 -12.35 -15.50
CA LEU A 113 1.17 -11.13 -15.20
C LEU A 113 1.93 -10.16 -14.29
N PHE A 114 2.78 -10.68 -13.39
CA PHE A 114 3.46 -9.82 -12.42
C PHE A 114 4.31 -8.73 -13.07
N PRO A 115 5.36 -9.03 -13.85
CA PRO A 115 6.20 -7.98 -14.44
C PRO A 115 5.49 -7.13 -15.51
N LEU A 116 4.42 -7.64 -16.13
CA LEU A 116 3.75 -6.97 -17.25
C LEU A 116 2.61 -6.03 -16.82
N VAL A 117 1.93 -6.37 -15.73
CA VAL A 117 0.69 -5.68 -15.33
C VAL A 117 0.70 -5.38 -13.84
N VAL A 118 0.92 -6.39 -12.98
CA VAL A 118 0.76 -6.21 -11.54
C VAL A 118 1.83 -5.31 -10.95
N GLU A 119 3.09 -5.49 -11.33
CA GLU A 119 4.20 -4.68 -10.80
C GLU A 119 4.06 -3.20 -11.16
N PRO A 120 3.82 -2.79 -12.42
CA PRO A 120 3.59 -1.37 -12.72
C PRO A 120 2.37 -0.75 -12.01
N LEU A 121 1.27 -1.50 -11.85
CA LEU A 121 0.10 -1.03 -11.11
C LEU A 121 0.39 -0.94 -9.61
N HIS A 122 1.10 -1.93 -9.09
CA HIS A 122 1.52 -2.01 -7.70
C HIS A 122 2.47 -0.86 -7.34
N ASP A 123 3.49 -0.61 -8.16
CA ASP A 123 4.40 0.52 -8.00
C ASP A 123 3.63 1.84 -7.93
N ALA A 124 2.64 1.99 -8.80
CA ALA A 124 1.85 3.22 -8.85
C ALA A 124 0.99 3.43 -7.59
N VAL A 125 0.29 2.39 -7.11
CA VAL A 125 -0.51 2.51 -5.87
C VAL A 125 0.38 2.71 -4.64
N ILE A 126 1.57 2.10 -4.60
CA ILE A 126 2.50 2.29 -3.49
C ILE A 126 3.11 3.70 -3.50
N GLU A 127 3.49 4.23 -4.66
CA GLU A 127 3.99 5.61 -4.73
C GLU A 127 2.88 6.64 -4.41
N ASP A 128 1.63 6.40 -4.81
CA ASP A 128 0.48 7.24 -4.41
C ASP A 128 0.20 7.15 -2.90
N LEU A 129 0.35 5.97 -2.30
CA LEU A 129 0.28 5.79 -0.85
C LEU A 129 1.38 6.57 -0.13
N LEU A 130 2.61 6.56 -0.66
CA LEU A 130 3.72 7.35 -0.12
C LEU A 130 3.51 8.86 -0.34
N ASP A 131 2.81 9.28 -1.40
CA ASP A 131 2.39 10.67 -1.62
C ASP A 131 1.36 11.09 -0.56
N ASN A 132 0.38 10.25 -0.24
CA ASN A 132 -0.57 10.50 0.85
C ASN A 132 0.14 10.60 2.19
N ALA A 133 1.08 9.71 2.49
CA ALA A 133 1.87 9.78 3.73
C ALA A 133 2.63 11.12 3.85
N GLU A 134 3.31 11.58 2.78
CA GLU A 134 4.03 12.87 2.80
C GLU A 134 3.06 14.05 2.93
N ARG A 135 1.92 14.00 2.22
CA ARG A 135 0.90 15.05 2.26
C ARG A 135 0.28 15.18 3.64
N GLU A 136 -0.09 14.06 4.26
CA GLU A 136 -0.73 14.07 5.56
C GLU A 136 0.22 14.49 6.67
N ALA A 137 1.50 14.18 6.53
CA ALA A 137 2.51 14.55 7.52
C ALA A 137 3.01 15.99 7.38
N THR A 138 3.05 16.55 6.16
CA THR A 138 3.73 17.83 5.88
C THR A 138 2.86 18.88 5.20
N GLY A 139 1.60 18.55 4.87
CA GLY A 139 0.67 19.39 4.11
C GLY A 139 0.97 19.47 2.60
N ARG A 140 2.04 18.84 2.11
CA ARG A 140 2.44 18.87 0.69
C ARG A 140 3.15 17.60 0.27
N VAL A 141 3.33 17.43 -1.04
CA VAL A 141 4.15 16.35 -1.61
C VAL A 141 5.28 17.00 -2.39
N ARG A 142 6.54 16.72 -2.01
CA ARG A 142 7.70 17.39 -2.60
C ARG A 142 7.97 16.91 -4.02
N ARG A 143 7.73 15.62 -4.27
CA ARG A 143 7.90 14.97 -5.58
C ARG A 143 6.74 14.02 -5.83
N PRO A 144 5.61 14.54 -6.36
CA PRO A 144 4.46 13.70 -6.64
C PRO A 144 4.80 12.55 -7.58
N ALA A 145 4.21 11.41 -7.31
CA ALA A 145 4.34 10.21 -8.12
C ALA A 145 3.87 10.48 -9.56
N ARG A 146 4.54 9.84 -10.53
CA ARG A 146 4.20 9.93 -11.95
C ARG A 146 4.09 8.54 -12.52
N HIS A 147 2.94 8.26 -13.11
CA HIS A 147 2.61 6.94 -13.65
C HIS A 147 2.39 6.99 -15.14
N PRO A 148 2.66 5.89 -15.87
CA PRO A 148 2.26 5.76 -17.27
C PRO A 148 0.76 5.99 -17.46
N ALA A 149 0.35 6.60 -18.57
CA ALA A 149 -1.05 6.94 -18.82
C ALA A 149 -2.00 5.72 -18.78
N TRP A 150 -1.53 4.55 -19.18
CA TRP A 150 -2.31 3.32 -19.16
C TRP A 150 -2.67 2.87 -17.73
N VAL A 151 -1.79 3.14 -16.75
CA VAL A 151 -2.06 2.85 -15.32
C VAL A 151 -3.23 3.70 -14.84
N GLY A 152 -3.24 4.99 -15.19
CA GLY A 152 -4.36 5.88 -14.87
C GLY A 152 -5.67 5.47 -15.54
N LEU A 153 -5.63 4.94 -16.77
CA LEU A 153 -6.81 4.38 -17.43
C LEU A 153 -7.31 3.11 -16.72
N TRP A 154 -6.40 2.20 -16.37
CA TRP A 154 -6.72 0.96 -15.66
C TRP A 154 -7.39 1.23 -14.31
N SER A 155 -6.79 2.11 -13.53
CA SER A 155 -7.30 2.54 -12.23
C SER A 155 -8.74 3.08 -12.33
N ARG A 156 -9.07 3.84 -13.39
CA ARG A 156 -10.43 4.33 -13.64
C ARG A 156 -11.40 3.20 -14.01
N LEU A 157 -10.96 2.21 -14.78
CA LEU A 157 -11.79 1.07 -15.18
C LEU A 157 -12.11 0.16 -13.99
N GLU A 158 -11.14 -0.09 -13.11
CA GLU A 158 -11.37 -0.90 -11.90
C GLU A 158 -12.40 -0.27 -10.94
N ARG A 159 -12.51 1.06 -10.90
CA ARG A 159 -13.52 1.75 -10.09
C ARG A 159 -14.94 1.67 -10.68
N GLY A 160 -15.09 1.29 -11.95
CA GLY A 160 -16.36 1.32 -12.67
C GLY A 160 -16.87 2.74 -12.95
N PRO A 161 -17.84 2.91 -13.87
CA PRO A 161 -18.49 4.20 -14.07
C PRO A 161 -19.51 4.43 -12.94
N GLY A 162 -19.16 5.19 -11.90
CA GLY A 162 -20.17 5.63 -10.91
C GLY A 162 -19.79 5.76 -9.44
N SER A 163 -18.55 6.06 -9.08
CA SER A 163 -18.21 6.44 -7.69
C SER A 163 -17.75 7.90 -7.61
N GLY A 164 -18.56 8.80 -8.16
CA GLY A 164 -18.39 10.24 -8.08
C GLY A 164 -19.75 10.89 -7.85
N GLY A 165 -20.15 10.94 -6.59
CA GLY A 165 -21.31 11.65 -6.06
C GLY A 165 -20.94 12.18 -4.68
#